data_AF-A0ABD3C2R6-F1
#
_entry.id   AF-A0ABD3C2R6-F1
#
_cell.length_a   1.000
_cell.length_b   1.000
_cell.length_c   1.000
_cell.angle_alpha   90.00
_cell.angle_beta   90.00
_cell.angle_gamma   90.00
#
_symmetry.space_group_name_H-M   'P 1'
#
loop_
_entity.id
_entity.type
_entity.pdbx_description
1 polymer ?
#
loop_
_entity_poly.entity_id
_entity_poly.type
_entity_poly.pdbx_seq_one_letter_code
_entity_poly.pdbx_strand_id
1 'polypeptide(L)'
;MAIPRLSIAFFIILASITSFGVFGDNTNHVYSPCADASVQMSDGFTFGIAFASKTAFSFNNSKLSPCDRRLSLPSANSQVAVFRPKVDEISLLTINTSNFFPDSYGGYMVAFAGRRYAARSEPAFVGNSTFAVTSFTLFMNLKKGGCKTHSGKEMDVRLAQADQISSA
;
A
#
# COMPACT_ATOMS: atom_id res chain seq x y z
N MET A 1 -51.32 7.51 -28.51
CA MET A 1 -50.76 7.53 -27.14
C MET A 1 -49.79 8.70 -27.04
N ALA A 2 -50.24 9.84 -26.51
CA ALA A 2 -49.40 11.03 -26.33
C ALA A 2 -48.85 11.01 -24.92
N ILE A 3 -47.56 10.72 -24.77
CA ILE A 3 -46.87 10.84 -23.48
C ILE A 3 -46.83 12.33 -23.15
N PRO A 4 -47.42 12.80 -22.04
CA PRO A 4 -47.43 14.21 -21.71
C PRO A 4 -45.99 14.66 -21.46
N ARG A 5 -45.53 15.67 -22.22
CA ARG A 5 -44.16 16.22 -22.14
C ARG A 5 -43.76 16.67 -20.72
N LEU A 6 -44.77 16.97 -19.89
CA LEU A 6 -44.61 17.32 -18.48
C LEU A 6 -44.05 16.16 -17.63
N SER A 7 -44.40 14.91 -17.94
CA SER A 7 -43.90 13.74 -17.22
C SER A 7 -42.42 13.47 -17.49
N ILE A 8 -41.95 13.72 -18.71
CA ILE A 8 -40.53 13.51 -19.08
C ILE A 8 -39.65 14.54 -18.35
N ALA A 9 -40.08 15.80 -18.30
CA ALA A 9 -39.35 16.85 -17.57
C ALA A 9 -39.25 16.55 -16.06
N PHE A 10 -40.31 16.00 -15.46
CA PHE A 10 -40.31 15.60 -14.06
C PHE A 10 -39.33 14.45 -13.77
N PHE A 11 -39.25 13.45 -14.66
CA PHE A 11 -38.27 12.37 -14.54
C PHE A 11 -36.82 12.84 -14.68
N ILE A 12 -36.55 13.82 -15.56
CA ILE A 12 -35.20 14.40 -15.70
C ILE A 12 -34.78 15.18 -14.45
N ILE A 13 -35.69 15.95 -13.84
CA ILE A 13 -35.43 16.68 -12.59
C ILE A 13 -35.22 15.72 -11.42
N LEU A 14 -35.96 14.61 -11.35
CA LEU A 14 -35.78 13.61 -10.31
C LEU A 14 -34.45 12.84 -10.49
N ALA A 15 -34.03 12.60 -11.74
CA ALA A 15 -32.77 11.94 -12.05
C ALA A 15 -31.55 12.82 -11.70
N SER A 16 -31.60 14.15 -11.89
CA SER A 16 -30.49 15.04 -11.56
C SER A 16 -30.25 15.22 -10.05
N ILE A 17 -31.25 14.94 -9.21
CA ILE A 17 -31.09 14.94 -7.73
C ILE A 17 -30.32 13.70 -7.25
N THR A 18 -30.23 12.62 -8.05
CA THR A 18 -29.51 11.38 -7.69
C THR A 18 -28.02 11.41 -7.98
N SER A 19 -27.48 12.52 -8.49
CA SER A 19 -26.03 12.74 -8.58
C SER A 19 -25.46 13.02 -7.18
N PHE A 20 -25.43 12.00 -6.32
CA PHE A 20 -24.58 12.02 -5.14
C PHE A 20 -23.14 12.15 -5.63
N GLY A 21 -22.58 13.35 -5.51
CA GLY A 21 -21.14 13.53 -5.60
C GLY A 21 -20.52 12.60 -4.57
N VAL A 22 -19.72 11.62 -5.03
CA VAL A 22 -18.87 10.83 -4.14
C VAL A 22 -17.80 11.79 -3.64
N PHE A 23 -18.11 12.52 -2.57
CA PHE A 23 -17.09 13.20 -1.80
C PHE A 23 -16.28 12.09 -1.13
N GLY A 24 -15.13 11.76 -1.71
CA GLY A 24 -14.11 10.95 -1.06
C GLY A 24 -13.52 11.75 0.10
N ASP A 25 -14.29 11.89 1.18
CA ASP A 25 -13.79 12.42 2.43
C ASP A 25 -12.92 11.35 3.10
N ASN A 26 -11.74 11.76 3.54
CA ASN A 26 -10.77 10.84 4.12
C ASN A 26 -11.16 10.58 5.58
N THR A 27 -11.89 9.49 5.80
CA THR A 27 -12.38 9.11 7.14
C THR A 27 -11.32 8.37 7.96
N ASN A 28 -10.19 8.01 7.34
CA ASN A 28 -9.10 7.34 8.01
C ASN A 28 -8.07 8.35 8.54
N HIS A 29 -7.95 8.46 9.86
CA HIS A 29 -6.94 9.30 10.53
C HIS A 29 -5.70 8.52 11.00
N VAL A 30 -5.49 7.30 10.49
CA VAL A 30 -4.29 6.53 10.78
C VAL A 30 -3.18 6.93 9.83
N TYR A 31 -2.10 7.49 10.39
CA TYR A 31 -0.92 7.95 9.66
C TYR A 31 0.33 7.10 9.89
N SER A 32 0.28 6.13 10.81
CA SER A 32 1.41 5.25 11.09
C SER A 32 1.28 3.95 10.27
N PRO A 33 2.34 3.50 9.59
CA PRO A 33 2.32 2.23 8.86
C PRO A 33 2.22 1.01 9.79
N CYS A 34 2.45 1.19 11.10
CA CYS A 34 2.36 0.13 12.10
C CYS A 34 1.06 0.14 12.91
N ALA A 35 0.14 1.05 12.62
CA ALA A 35 -1.17 1.08 13.24
C ALA A 35 -2.17 0.34 12.34
N ASP A 36 -3.02 -0.49 12.94
CA ASP A 36 -4.09 -1.16 12.22
C ASP A 36 -5.13 -0.11 11.79
N ALA A 37 -5.48 -0.10 10.51
CA ALA A 37 -6.41 0.86 9.92
C ALA A 37 -7.52 0.14 9.16
N SER A 38 -8.75 0.62 9.30
CA SER A 38 -9.85 0.25 8.41
C SER A 38 -10.00 1.32 7.34
N VAL A 39 -9.95 0.92 6.07
CA VAL A 39 -10.04 1.86 4.95
C VAL A 39 -11.18 1.50 4.00
N GLN A 40 -11.79 2.52 3.42
CA GLN A 40 -12.83 2.44 2.39
C GLN A 40 -12.30 2.98 1.05
N MET A 41 -13.09 2.82 -0.01
CA MET A 41 -12.84 3.47 -1.29
C MET A 41 -12.58 4.97 -1.09
N SER A 42 -11.53 5.50 -1.72
CA SER A 42 -11.10 6.90 -1.63
C SER A 42 -10.56 7.39 -0.27
N ASP A 43 -10.48 6.55 0.77
CA ASP A 43 -9.76 6.89 2.01
C ASP A 43 -8.25 6.92 1.78
N GLY A 44 -7.52 7.75 2.55
CA GLY A 44 -6.07 7.71 2.59
C GLY A 44 -5.58 6.51 3.40
N PHE A 45 -4.62 5.76 2.88
CA PHE A 45 -4.13 4.55 3.52
C PHE A 45 -2.61 4.58 3.67
N THR A 46 -2.10 4.43 4.90
CA THR A 46 -0.67 4.45 5.17
C THR A 46 -0.05 3.06 5.13
N PHE A 47 1.00 2.89 4.33
CA PHE A 47 1.91 1.75 4.40
C PHE A 47 3.38 2.18 4.41
N GLY A 48 4.23 1.27 4.84
CA GLY A 48 5.68 1.47 4.82
C GLY A 48 6.36 0.49 3.88
N ILE A 49 7.53 0.87 3.38
CA ILE A 49 8.50 -0.01 2.73
C ILE A 49 9.76 0.03 3.59
N ALA A 50 10.15 -1.12 4.12
CA ALA A 50 11.38 -1.28 4.89
C ALA A 50 12.47 -1.89 4.00
N PHE A 51 13.67 -1.31 4.06
CA PHE A 51 14.87 -1.78 3.39
C PHE A 51 15.81 -2.36 4.45
N ALA A 52 16.16 -3.63 4.29
CA ALA A 52 17.07 -4.34 5.17
C ALA A 52 17.64 -5.57 4.44
N SER A 53 18.56 -6.30 5.08
CA SER A 53 18.97 -7.62 4.58
C SER A 53 17.80 -8.61 4.65
N LYS A 54 17.77 -9.60 3.75
CA LYS A 54 16.71 -10.61 3.70
C LYS A 54 16.47 -11.31 5.05
N THR A 55 17.55 -11.59 5.78
CA THR A 55 17.51 -12.28 7.07
C THR A 55 17.03 -11.38 8.21
N ALA A 56 17.15 -10.05 8.07
CA ALA A 56 16.67 -9.09 9.05
C ALA A 56 15.13 -9.06 9.15
N PHE A 57 14.41 -9.64 8.18
CA PHE A 57 12.95 -9.79 8.20
C PHE A 57 12.45 -11.12 8.79
N SER A 58 13.36 -11.99 9.22
CA SER A 58 13.05 -13.30 9.80
C SER A 58 13.60 -13.45 11.21
N PHE A 59 12.77 -13.94 12.12
CA PHE A 59 13.16 -14.32 13.47
C PHE A 59 12.77 -15.77 13.72
N ASN A 60 13.72 -16.62 14.10
CA ASN A 60 13.49 -18.04 14.40
C ASN A 60 12.69 -18.76 13.29
N ASN A 61 13.16 -18.65 12.04
CA ASN A 61 12.53 -19.17 10.82
C ASN A 61 11.11 -18.66 10.51
N SER A 62 10.59 -17.73 11.30
CA SER A 62 9.32 -17.06 11.07
C SER A 62 9.58 -15.69 10.44
N LYS A 63 8.93 -15.40 9.31
CA LYS A 63 8.89 -14.03 8.79
C LYS A 63 8.11 -13.19 9.80
N LEU A 64 8.56 -11.98 10.10
CA LEU A 64 7.83 -11.03 10.97
C LEU A 64 7.58 -9.74 10.20
N SER A 65 6.56 -8.97 10.61
CA SER A 65 6.32 -7.64 10.05
C SER A 65 7.39 -6.66 10.54
N PRO A 66 7.85 -5.69 9.73
CA PRO A 66 8.79 -4.65 10.15
C PRO A 66 8.38 -3.83 11.40
N CYS A 67 7.10 -3.87 11.79
CA CYS A 67 6.59 -3.28 13.03
C CYS A 67 6.86 -4.10 14.29
N ASP A 68 7.36 -5.33 14.16
CA ASP A 68 7.70 -6.18 15.30
C ASP A 68 9.04 -5.77 15.89
N ARG A 69 9.03 -5.41 17.17
CA ARG A 69 10.23 -4.95 17.90
C ARG A 69 11.33 -6.01 17.98
N ARG A 70 10.98 -7.29 17.83
CA ARG A 70 11.94 -8.41 17.88
C ARG A 70 12.92 -8.43 16.72
N LEU A 71 12.58 -7.77 15.61
CA LEU A 71 13.46 -7.66 14.45
C LEU A 71 14.58 -6.63 14.67
N SER A 72 14.43 -5.72 15.64
CA SER A 72 15.40 -4.67 15.95
C SER A 72 15.91 -3.91 14.71
N LEU A 73 15.06 -3.73 13.70
CA LEU A 73 15.37 -3.06 12.43
C LEU A 73 16.06 -1.69 12.61
N PRO A 74 15.63 -0.81 13.55
CA PRO A 74 16.29 0.47 13.77
C PRO A 74 17.78 0.37 14.14
N SER A 75 18.20 -0.75 14.74
CA SER A 75 19.61 -1.02 15.07
C SER A 75 20.35 -1.83 14.00
N ALA A 76 19.66 -2.34 12.99
CA ALA A 76 20.18 -3.23 11.96
C ALA A 76 20.50 -2.51 10.64
N ASN A 77 20.77 -1.20 10.69
CA ASN A 77 21.00 -0.35 9.52
C ASN A 77 19.87 -0.50 8.46
N SER A 78 18.62 -0.35 8.91
CA SER A 78 17.46 -0.39 8.02
C SER A 78 16.96 1.01 7.69
N GLN A 79 16.45 1.23 6.49
CA GLN A 79 15.67 2.43 6.15
C GLN A 79 14.20 2.10 5.98
N VAL A 80 13.33 3.07 6.28
CA VAL A 80 11.89 2.94 6.06
C VAL A 80 11.39 4.16 5.29
N ALA A 81 10.69 3.91 4.20
CA ALA A 81 9.90 4.91 3.50
C ALA A 81 8.42 4.71 3.83
N VAL A 82 7.67 5.80 4.02
CA VAL A 82 6.24 5.75 4.37
C VAL A 82 5.45 6.47 3.31
N PHE A 83 4.38 5.83 2.84
CA PHE A 83 3.52 6.32 1.79
C PHE A 83 2.07 6.33 2.25
N ARG A 84 1.30 7.29 1.73
CA ARG A 84 -0.12 7.44 2.05
C ARG A 84 -0.99 7.81 0.84
N PRO A 85 -1.09 6.92 -0.17
CA PRO A 85 -2.00 7.12 -1.29
C PRO A 85 -3.47 6.91 -0.89
N LYS A 86 -4.40 7.25 -1.79
CA LYS A 86 -5.80 6.89 -1.62
C LYS A 86 -6.09 5.48 -2.11
N VAL A 87 -7.09 4.84 -1.50
CA VAL A 87 -7.58 3.53 -1.89
C VAL A 87 -8.24 3.59 -3.28
N ASP A 88 -7.91 2.60 -4.12
CA ASP A 88 -8.31 2.47 -5.54
C ASP A 88 -7.67 3.48 -6.51
N GLU A 89 -6.60 4.16 -6.09
CA GLU A 89 -5.70 4.89 -6.99
C GLU A 89 -4.46 4.05 -7.33
N ILE A 90 -4.15 3.91 -8.62
CA ILE A 90 -2.88 3.33 -9.06
C ILE A 90 -1.78 4.33 -8.74
N SER A 91 -0.91 3.98 -7.79
CA SER A 91 0.23 4.80 -7.39
C SER A 91 1.53 4.20 -7.93
N LEU A 92 2.22 4.92 -8.82
CA LEU A 92 3.56 4.56 -9.28
C LEU A 92 4.60 5.05 -8.27
N LEU A 93 5.43 4.13 -7.78
CA LEU A 93 6.54 4.45 -6.89
C LEU A 93 7.86 4.38 -7.65
N THR A 94 8.38 5.56 -8.00
CA THR A 94 9.72 5.70 -8.58
C THR A 94 10.69 6.11 -7.49
N ILE A 95 11.66 5.24 -7.20
CA ILE A 95 12.73 5.53 -6.23
C ILE A 95 13.93 6.04 -7.04
N ASN A 96 14.24 7.32 -6.92
CA ASN A 96 15.44 7.89 -7.51
C ASN A 96 16.65 7.61 -6.58
N THR A 97 17.60 6.81 -7.05
CA THR A 97 18.73 6.28 -6.28
C THR A 97 19.91 7.24 -6.15
N SER A 98 19.79 8.50 -6.55
CA SER A 98 20.91 9.47 -6.52
C SER A 98 21.55 9.63 -5.13
N ASN A 99 20.77 9.48 -4.05
CA ASN A 99 21.23 9.53 -2.66
C ASN A 99 20.87 8.28 -1.84
N PHE A 100 20.33 7.23 -2.49
CA PHE A 100 19.87 6.01 -1.82
C PHE A 100 20.43 4.79 -2.53
N PHE A 101 21.34 4.09 -1.86
CA PHE A 101 21.98 2.87 -2.34
C PHE A 101 21.39 1.67 -1.59
N PRO A 102 20.46 0.91 -2.20
CA PRO A 102 19.82 -0.22 -1.54
C PRO A 102 20.82 -1.28 -1.05
N ASP A 103 21.95 -1.43 -1.73
CA ASP A 103 23.05 -2.32 -1.35
C ASP A 103 23.57 -2.01 0.07
N SER A 104 23.72 -0.73 0.42
CA SER A 104 24.20 -0.30 1.74
C SER A 104 23.25 -0.66 2.89
N TYR A 105 21.99 -1.00 2.58
CA TYR A 105 20.96 -1.39 3.54
C TYR A 105 20.59 -2.87 3.41
N GLY A 106 21.40 -3.67 2.70
CA GLY A 106 21.22 -5.12 2.60
C GLY A 106 20.41 -5.59 1.39
N GLY A 107 20.02 -4.70 0.48
CA GLY A 107 19.59 -5.06 -0.88
C GLY A 107 18.21 -5.69 -1.04
N TYR A 108 17.42 -5.79 0.04
CA TYR A 108 16.04 -6.27 -0.01
C TYR A 108 15.07 -5.22 0.55
N MET A 109 13.83 -5.30 0.07
CA MET A 109 12.73 -4.52 0.62
C MET A 109 11.51 -5.37 0.94
N VAL A 110 10.75 -4.93 1.94
CA VAL A 110 9.45 -5.49 2.32
C VAL A 110 8.46 -4.35 2.48
N ALA A 111 7.35 -4.43 1.77
CA ALA A 111 6.22 -3.54 2.01
C ALA A 111 5.38 -4.10 3.16
N PHE A 112 4.91 -3.21 4.04
CA PHE A 112 4.15 -3.61 5.23
C PHE A 112 3.12 -2.56 5.62
N ALA A 113 2.05 -3.01 6.27
CA ALA A 113 1.09 -2.14 6.92
C ALA A 113 0.35 -2.84 8.05
N GLY A 114 0.05 -2.12 9.13
CA GLY A 114 -0.62 -2.65 10.31
C GLY A 114 0.31 -3.42 11.26
N ARG A 115 -0.26 -3.93 12.35
CA ARG A 115 0.46 -4.69 13.38
C ARG A 115 -0.24 -6.00 13.75
N ARG A 116 -1.54 -5.98 14.04
CA ARG A 116 -2.30 -7.20 14.37
C ARG A 116 -2.83 -7.89 13.12
N TYR A 117 -3.22 -7.12 12.11
CA TYR A 117 -3.64 -7.62 10.80
C TYR A 117 -2.61 -7.20 9.76
N ALA A 118 -1.33 -7.38 10.10
CA ALA A 118 -0.24 -6.82 9.33
C ALA A 118 -0.18 -7.45 7.93
N ALA A 119 -0.49 -6.64 6.92
CA ALA A 119 -0.19 -6.96 5.53
C ALA A 119 1.32 -6.88 5.34
N ARG A 120 1.89 -7.87 4.65
CA ARG A 120 3.31 -7.85 4.30
C ARG A 120 3.53 -8.47 2.94
N SER A 121 4.46 -7.91 2.18
CA SER A 121 4.98 -8.55 0.98
C SER A 121 6.04 -9.60 1.34
N GLU A 122 6.33 -10.47 0.39
CA GLU A 122 7.56 -11.22 0.40
C GLU A 122 8.78 -10.28 0.22
N PRO A 123 9.95 -10.59 0.81
CA PRO A 123 11.17 -9.81 0.58
C PRO A 123 11.55 -9.81 -0.90
N ALA A 124 11.54 -8.64 -1.52
CA ALA A 124 11.94 -8.44 -2.91
C ALA A 124 13.37 -7.92 -2.98
N PHE A 125 14.15 -8.44 -3.92
CA PHE A 125 15.49 -7.92 -4.20
C PHE A 125 15.39 -6.57 -4.92
N VAL A 126 16.13 -5.58 -4.41
CA VAL A 126 16.11 -4.21 -4.94
C VAL A 126 17.46 -3.73 -5.45
N GLY A 127 18.54 -4.38 -5.02
CA GLY A 127 19.86 -4.13 -5.59
C GLY A 127 21.02 -4.67 -4.77
N ASN A 128 22.18 -4.72 -5.42
CA ASN A 128 23.49 -5.04 -4.88
C ASN A 128 24.52 -4.17 -5.65
N SER A 129 25.79 -4.25 -5.33
CA SER A 129 26.87 -3.48 -5.97
C SER A 129 26.91 -3.51 -7.52
N THR A 130 26.31 -4.52 -8.16
CA THR A 130 26.29 -4.70 -9.63
C THR A 130 24.93 -4.40 -10.29
N PHE A 131 23.83 -4.58 -9.56
CA PHE A 131 22.47 -4.51 -10.12
C PHE A 131 21.59 -3.66 -9.23
N ALA A 132 20.81 -2.76 -9.83
CA ALA A 132 19.82 -1.98 -9.11
C ALA A 132 18.48 -2.00 -9.84
N VAL A 133 17.42 -2.17 -9.07
CA VAL A 133 16.06 -2.02 -9.53
C VAL A 133 15.63 -0.57 -9.37
N THR A 134 15.14 0.03 -10.45
CA THR A 134 14.76 1.45 -10.48
C THR A 134 13.25 1.68 -10.39
N SER A 135 12.43 0.65 -10.67
CA SER A 135 10.97 0.75 -10.69
C SER A 135 10.31 -0.47 -10.05
N PHE A 136 9.22 -0.21 -9.32
CA PHE A 136 8.39 -1.25 -8.73
C PHE A 136 6.92 -0.86 -8.86
N THR A 137 6.08 -1.83 -9.15
CA THR A 137 4.63 -1.61 -9.14
C THR A 137 4.04 -2.27 -7.90
N LEU A 138 3.32 -1.50 -7.08
CA LEU A 138 2.67 -2.01 -5.89
C LEU A 138 1.19 -2.25 -6.18
N PHE A 139 0.76 -3.50 -6.10
CA PHE A 139 -0.65 -3.87 -6.19
C PHE A 139 -1.21 -4.09 -4.80
N MET A 140 -2.28 -3.37 -4.49
CA MET A 140 -2.98 -3.45 -3.22
C MET A 140 -4.39 -3.98 -3.45
N ASN A 141 -4.70 -5.14 -2.88
CA ASN A 141 -6.06 -5.68 -2.92
C ASN A 141 -6.73 -5.49 -1.56
N LEU A 142 -7.69 -4.59 -1.49
CA LEU A 142 -8.50 -4.35 -0.30
C LEU A 142 -9.80 -5.12 -0.44
N LYS A 143 -9.84 -6.34 0.10
CA LYS A 143 -11.08 -7.13 0.11
C LYS A 143 -12.05 -6.56 1.16
N LYS A 144 -13.29 -6.33 0.74
CA LYS A 144 -14.39 -5.97 1.65
C LYS A 144 -14.72 -7.19 2.51
N GLY A 145 -14.29 -7.19 3.77
CA GLY A 145 -14.73 -8.18 4.75
C GLY A 145 -16.26 -8.12 4.94
N GLY A 146 -16.90 -9.28 4.95
CA GLY A 146 -18.34 -9.44 5.20
C GLY A 146 -18.77 -8.85 6.56
N CYS A 147 -20.04 -8.47 6.61
CA CYS A 147 -20.68 -7.63 7.61
C CYS A 147 -20.62 -8.16 9.07
N LYS A 148 -20.56 -7.19 10.00
CA LYS A 148 -20.78 -7.23 11.47
C LYS A 148 -19.57 -7.56 12.36
N THR A 149 -18.99 -6.46 12.85
CA THR A 149 -18.33 -6.28 14.15
C THR A 149 -16.85 -6.66 14.32
N HIS A 150 -16.18 -7.32 13.38
CA HIS A 150 -14.70 -7.34 13.33
C HIS A 150 -14.21 -7.47 11.89
N SER A 151 -14.06 -6.34 11.19
CA SER A 151 -13.52 -6.31 9.83
C SER A 151 -11.98 -6.36 9.88
N GLY A 152 -11.42 -7.55 10.07
CA GLY A 152 -10.03 -7.80 9.70
C GLY A 152 -9.96 -7.84 8.18
N LYS A 153 -9.69 -6.70 7.55
CA LYS A 153 -9.47 -6.65 6.11
C LYS A 153 -8.08 -7.21 5.82
N GLU A 154 -8.03 -8.36 5.15
CA GLU A 154 -6.79 -8.89 4.61
C GLU A 154 -6.35 -7.96 3.49
N MET A 155 -5.15 -7.44 3.64
CA MET A 155 -4.53 -6.57 2.66
C MET A 155 -3.33 -7.34 2.11
N ASP A 156 -3.38 -7.64 0.81
CA ASP A 156 -2.31 -8.29 0.08
C ASP A 156 -1.52 -7.21 -0.66
N VAL A 157 -0.23 -7.10 -0.33
CA VAL A 157 0.71 -6.19 -1.01
C VAL A 157 1.60 -7.03 -1.90
N ARG A 158 1.35 -6.96 -3.21
CA ARG A 158 2.20 -7.61 -4.21
C ARG A 158 3.08 -6.58 -4.88
N LEU A 159 4.37 -6.89 -4.90
CA LEU A 159 5.36 -6.15 -5.68
C LEU A 159 5.44 -6.80 -7.05
N ALA A 160 5.04 -6.08 -8.09
CA ALA A 160 5.21 -6.47 -9.48
C ALA A 160 6.57 -5.99 -10.01
N GLN A 161 7.10 -6.80 -10.91
CA GLN A 161 8.49 -6.92 -11.36
C GLN A 161 9.31 -5.63 -11.45
N ALA A 162 10.56 -5.79 -11.04
CA ALA A 162 11.69 -4.90 -11.21
C ALA A 162 12.19 -4.83 -12.66
N ASP A 163 12.39 -3.64 -13.22
CA ASP A 163 13.27 -3.47 -14.39
C ASP A 163 14.72 -3.34 -13.88
N GLN A 164 15.59 -4.27 -14.28
CA GLN A 164 16.98 -4.36 -13.82
C GLN A 164 17.87 -3.61 -14.80
N ILE A 165 18.65 -2.63 -14.32
CA ILE A 165 19.74 -2.06 -15.11
C ILE A 165 21.04 -2.73 -14.64
N SER A 166 21.65 -3.52 -15.53
CA SER A 166 22.99 -4.07 -15.33
C SER A 166 24.00 -2.95 -15.56
N SER A 167 24.76 -2.58 -14.53
CA SER A 167 25.92 -1.71 -14.71
C SER A 167 27.06 -2.58 -15.23
N ALA A 168 27.42 -2.44 -16.50
CA ALA A 168 28.62 -3.05 -17.08
C ALA A 168 29.87 -2.25 -16.69
#